data_AF-A0A919T5J2-F1
#
_entry.id   AF-A0A919T5J2-F1
#
_cell.length_a   1.000
_cell.length_b   1.000
_cell.length_c   1.000
_cell.angle_alpha   90.00
_cell.angle_beta   90.00
_cell.angle_gamma   90.00
#
_symmetry.space_group_name_H-M   'P 1'
#
loop_
_entity.id
_entity.type
_entity.pdbx_description
1 polymer ?
#
loop_
_entity_poly.entity_id
_entity_poly.type
_entity_poly.pdbx_seq_one_letter_code
_entity_poly.pdbx_strand_id
1 'polypeptide(L)'
;MPPPDSDHAIIASRLMGWFFAAGVPHNQLLQVLGIRIPGVEVDGGRIPDLTVWAKPLPSGTVYAHTTDLLLAIEIISRGSEAIDKAVKPTEYASAGIPHYWTVARDNAETVTRFRLGPDGAYQEVGQTPLAWLLQTAPTDHVPLPG
;
A
#
# COMPACT_ATOMS: atom_id res chain seq x y z
N MET A 1 15.23 -3.32 6.50
CA MET A 1 15.02 -2.87 5.11
C MET A 1 16.13 -1.88 4.76
N PRO A 2 16.88 -2.05 3.66
CA PRO A 2 17.82 -1.02 3.21
C PRO A 2 17.08 0.29 2.91
N PRO A 3 17.74 1.46 3.00
CA PRO A 3 17.12 2.73 2.64
C PRO A 3 16.62 2.71 1.18
N PRO A 4 15.49 3.38 0.89
CA PRO A 4 15.02 3.49 -0.49
C PRO A 4 16.01 4.29 -1.35
N ASP A 5 16.17 3.88 -2.61
CA ASP A 5 16.88 4.68 -3.60
C ASP A 5 16.01 5.84 -4.12
N SER A 6 16.59 6.70 -4.96
CA SER A 6 15.88 7.88 -5.49
C SER A 6 14.62 7.51 -6.27
N ASP A 7 14.65 6.42 -7.04
CA ASP A 7 13.52 5.98 -7.87
C ASP A 7 12.33 5.61 -6.97
N HIS A 8 12.59 4.85 -5.90
CA HIS A 8 11.57 4.52 -4.91
C HIS A 8 10.97 5.77 -4.26
N ALA A 9 11.82 6.73 -3.85
CA ALA A 9 11.35 7.97 -3.22
C ALA A 9 10.51 8.85 -4.18
N ILE A 10 10.85 8.87 -5.47
CA ILE A 10 10.10 9.59 -6.50
C ILE A 10 8.71 8.98 -6.70
N ILE A 11 8.61 7.64 -6.78
CA ILE A 11 7.33 6.95 -6.91
C ILE A 11 6.42 7.25 -5.71
N ALA A 12 6.94 7.11 -4.48
CA ALA A 12 6.19 7.41 -3.27
C ALA A 12 5.70 8.87 -3.25
N SER A 13 6.57 9.81 -3.62
CA SER A 13 6.25 11.24 -3.68
C SER A 13 5.13 11.56 -4.68
N ARG A 14 5.14 10.93 -5.86
CA ARG A 14 4.11 11.11 -6.88
C ARG A 14 2.75 10.58 -6.44
N LEU A 15 2.72 9.38 -5.84
CA LEU A 15 1.49 8.81 -5.28
C LEU A 15 0.91 9.68 -4.17
N MET A 16 1.76 10.17 -3.26
CA MET A 16 1.31 11.07 -2.21
C MET A 16 0.73 12.37 -2.75
N GLY A 17 1.43 13.01 -3.70
CA GLY A 17 0.93 14.22 -4.35
C GLY A 17 -0.44 14.03 -5.00
N TRP A 18 -0.66 12.86 -5.62
CA TRP A 18 -1.93 12.50 -6.23
C TRP A 18 -3.06 12.29 -5.21
N PHE A 19 -2.80 11.57 -4.11
CA PHE A 19 -3.78 11.43 -3.03
C PHE A 19 -4.08 12.77 -2.34
N PHE A 20 -3.07 13.60 -2.09
CA PHE A 20 -3.26 14.92 -1.47
C PHE A 20 -4.02 15.89 -2.39
N ALA A 21 -3.77 15.86 -3.69
CA ALA A 21 -4.54 16.64 -4.66
C ALA A 21 -6.02 16.24 -4.68
N ALA A 22 -6.34 14.99 -4.33
CA ALA A 22 -7.72 14.51 -4.17
C ALA A 22 -8.32 14.78 -2.78
N GLY A 23 -7.60 15.48 -1.89
CA GLY A 23 -8.09 15.88 -0.57
C GLY A 23 -7.85 14.88 0.56
N VAL A 24 -7.06 13.82 0.35
CA VAL A 24 -6.72 12.89 1.45
C VAL A 24 -5.91 13.63 2.53
N PRO A 25 -6.32 13.60 3.81
CA PRO A 25 -5.59 14.27 4.87
C PRO A 25 -4.18 13.70 5.11
N HIS A 26 -3.23 14.55 5.47
CA HIS A 26 -1.82 14.18 5.71
C HIS A 26 -1.62 13.23 6.90
N ASN A 27 -2.59 13.14 7.80
CA ASN A 27 -2.60 12.21 8.93
C ASN A 27 -3.33 10.89 8.63
N GLN A 28 -3.75 10.69 7.37
CA GLN A 28 -4.43 9.50 6.89
C GLN A 28 -3.73 8.86 5.69
N LEU A 29 -2.74 9.53 5.10
CA LEU A 29 -1.78 8.94 4.16
C LEU A 29 -0.39 8.95 4.80
N LEU A 30 0.10 7.78 5.20
CA LEU A 30 1.31 7.65 6.01
C LEU A 30 2.35 6.80 5.31
N GLN A 31 3.60 7.26 5.33
CA GLN A 31 4.76 6.53 4.84
C GLN A 31 5.39 5.70 5.96
N VAL A 32 5.83 4.48 5.64
CA VAL A 32 6.66 3.66 6.54
C VAL A 32 6.03 3.43 7.93
N LEU A 33 4.70 3.38 7.99
CA LEU A 33 3.98 3.05 9.22
C LEU A 33 3.87 1.53 9.36
N GLY A 34 4.21 1.00 10.54
CA GLY A 34 4.04 -0.41 10.84
C GLY A 34 2.56 -0.81 10.93
N ILE A 35 2.24 -1.99 10.44
CA ILE A 35 0.92 -2.63 10.57
C ILE A 35 1.07 -3.99 11.21
N ARG A 36 0.13 -4.36 12.09
CA ARG A 36 0.13 -5.65 12.77
C ARG A 36 -0.49 -6.73 11.87
N ILE A 37 0.28 -7.78 11.59
CA ILE A 37 -0.18 -8.95 10.84
C ILE A 37 -0.37 -10.12 11.83
N PRO A 38 -1.54 -10.76 11.88
CA PRO A 38 -1.76 -11.94 12.71
C PRO A 38 -0.81 -13.10 12.37
N GLY A 39 -0.25 -13.77 13.38
CA GLY A 39 0.51 -15.01 13.21
C GLY A 39 1.97 -14.87 12.77
N VAL A 40 2.50 -13.66 12.62
CA VAL A 40 3.95 -13.43 12.41
C VAL A 40 4.64 -13.46 13.78
N GLU A 41 5.40 -14.53 14.06
CA GLU A 41 5.84 -15.01 15.39
C GLU A 41 6.77 -14.09 16.23
N VAL A 42 7.11 -12.89 15.80
CA VAL A 42 7.93 -11.97 16.61
C VAL A 42 7.41 -10.55 16.39
N ASP A 43 7.14 -9.81 17.46
CA ASP A 43 6.67 -8.42 17.48
C ASP A 43 7.28 -7.59 16.32
N GLY A 44 6.51 -7.32 15.26
CA GLY A 44 7.05 -6.56 14.13
C GLY A 44 6.24 -6.48 12.84
N GLY A 45 5.14 -7.23 12.70
CA GLY A 45 4.18 -7.04 11.59
C GLY A 45 4.81 -6.81 10.21
N ARG A 46 4.32 -5.79 9.49
CA ARG A 46 4.87 -5.33 8.20
C ARG A 46 4.93 -3.81 8.17
N ILE A 47 5.78 -3.26 7.32
CA ILE A 47 5.93 -1.81 7.14
C ILE A 47 5.75 -1.55 5.64
N PRO A 48 4.52 -1.30 5.17
CA PRO A 48 4.27 -0.89 3.79
C PRO A 48 4.92 0.46 3.51
N ASP A 49 5.22 0.72 2.23
CA ASP A 49 5.79 2.00 1.83
C ASP A 49 4.78 3.14 2.01
N LEU A 50 3.52 2.88 1.65
CA LEU A 50 2.40 3.80 1.90
C LEU A 50 1.19 3.08 2.48
N THR A 51 0.46 3.77 3.35
CA THR A 51 -0.81 3.32 3.93
C THR A 51 -1.85 4.44 3.87
N VAL A 52 -3.09 4.09 3.51
CA VAL A 52 -4.24 5.01 3.50
C VAL A 52 -5.28 4.54 4.52
N TRP A 53 -5.70 5.43 5.41
CA TRP A 53 -6.53 5.13 6.57
C TRP A 53 -7.89 5.82 6.51
N ALA A 54 -8.95 5.11 6.91
CA ALA A 54 -10.31 5.64 7.00
C ALA A 54 -10.46 6.74 8.04
N LYS A 55 -9.62 6.69 9.08
CA LYS A 55 -9.58 7.66 10.19
C LYS A 55 -8.13 7.97 10.54
N PRO A 56 -7.85 9.16 11.10
CA PRO A 56 -6.53 9.47 11.59
C PRO A 56 -6.13 8.55 12.75
N LEU A 57 -4.86 8.17 12.79
CA LEU A 57 -4.32 7.35 13.87
C LEU A 57 -3.94 8.20 15.10
N PRO A 58 -3.90 7.60 16.30
CA PRO A 58 -3.37 8.27 17.48
C PRO A 58 -1.93 8.77 17.27
N SER A 59 -1.61 9.92 17.86
CA SER A 59 -0.26 10.46 17.81
C SER A 59 0.77 9.49 18.40
N GLY A 60 1.93 9.36 17.76
CA GLY A 60 3.01 8.46 18.19
C GLY A 60 2.80 6.98 17.84
N THR A 61 1.79 6.65 17.03
CA THR A 61 1.58 5.26 16.56
C THR A 61 2.77 4.80 15.71
N VAL A 62 3.40 3.70 16.11
CA VAL A 62 4.48 3.03 15.35
C VAL A 62 3.97 1.79 14.62
N TYR A 63 3.07 1.02 15.26
CA TYR A 63 2.40 -0.15 14.69
C TYR A 63 0.89 -0.06 14.93
N ALA A 64 0.12 0.02 13.84
CA ALA A 64 -1.34 0.10 13.86
C ALA A 64 -2.01 -1.26 13.63
N HIS A 65 -3.23 -1.42 14.15
CA HIS A 65 -4.13 -2.49 13.73
C HIS A 65 -4.71 -2.15 12.35
N THR A 66 -5.00 -3.15 11.53
CA THR A 66 -5.48 -2.97 10.15
C THR A 66 -6.97 -2.62 10.04
N THR A 67 -7.71 -2.52 11.14
CA THR A 67 -9.17 -2.31 11.15
C THR A 67 -9.64 -1.08 10.36
N ASP A 68 -8.89 0.02 10.43
CA ASP A 68 -9.20 1.26 9.68
C ASP A 68 -8.30 1.44 8.45
N LEU A 69 -7.49 0.44 8.08
CA LEU A 69 -6.61 0.52 6.91
C LEU A 69 -7.41 0.24 5.65
N LEU A 70 -7.44 1.20 4.73
CA LEU A 70 -8.15 1.09 3.45
C LEU A 70 -7.28 0.50 2.35
N LEU A 71 -6.00 0.87 2.33
CA LEU A 71 -5.04 0.50 1.29
C LEU A 71 -3.60 0.43 1.85
N ALA A 72 -2.91 -0.65 1.52
CA ALA A 72 -1.45 -0.77 1.63
C ALA A 72 -0.79 -0.73 0.24
N ILE A 73 0.32 -0.02 0.09
CA ILE A 73 1.08 0.06 -1.17
C ILE A 73 2.53 -0.35 -0.92
N GLU A 74 3.06 -1.20 -1.79
CA GLU A 74 4.46 -1.61 -1.83
C GLU A 74 5.10 -1.19 -3.16
N ILE A 75 6.27 -0.57 -3.11
CA ILE A 75 7.09 -0.20 -4.26
C ILE A 75 8.22 -1.23 -4.38
N ILE A 76 8.07 -2.12 -5.36
CA ILE A 76 8.88 -3.34 -5.45
C ILE A 76 10.31 -3.02 -5.90
N SER A 77 11.29 -3.42 -5.10
CA SER A 77 12.70 -3.28 -5.45
C SER A 77 13.09 -4.16 -6.65
N ARG A 78 14.10 -3.73 -7.42
CA ARG A 78 14.64 -4.52 -8.54
C ARG A 78 15.36 -5.74 -7.93
N GLY A 79 14.85 -6.95 -8.16
CA GLY A 79 15.52 -8.20 -7.76
C GLY A 79 15.02 -8.88 -6.47
N SER A 80 14.08 -8.30 -5.71
CA SER A 80 13.49 -8.95 -4.51
C SER A 80 12.21 -9.74 -4.82
N GLU A 81 12.05 -10.20 -6.06
CA GLU A 81 10.73 -10.42 -6.64
C GLU A 81 10.05 -11.75 -6.31
N ALA A 82 10.77 -12.83 -6.03
CA ALA A 82 10.13 -14.16 -6.03
C ALA A 82 9.43 -14.52 -4.70
N ILE A 83 10.09 -14.27 -3.56
CA ILE A 83 9.59 -14.71 -2.25
C ILE A 83 8.61 -13.68 -1.67
N ASP A 84 8.92 -12.39 -1.77
CA ASP A 84 8.07 -11.31 -1.25
C ASP A 84 6.71 -11.22 -1.98
N LYS A 85 6.68 -11.51 -3.29
CA LYS A 85 5.44 -11.50 -4.09
C LYS A 85 4.46 -12.61 -3.71
N ALA A 86 4.91 -13.69 -3.05
CA ALA A 86 4.03 -14.79 -2.63
C ALA A 86 3.57 -14.66 -1.17
N VAL A 87 4.46 -14.24 -0.28
CA VAL A 87 4.20 -14.22 1.17
C VAL A 87 3.37 -13.00 1.58
N LYS A 88 3.73 -11.80 1.10
CA LYS A 88 3.07 -10.54 1.51
C LYS A 88 1.58 -10.48 1.17
N PRO A 89 1.11 -10.89 -0.03
CA PRO A 89 -0.33 -10.85 -0.32
C PRO A 89 -1.14 -11.74 0.63
N THR A 90 -0.62 -12.92 0.98
CA THR A 90 -1.30 -13.85 1.90
C THR A 90 -1.40 -13.26 3.31
N GLU A 91 -0.35 -12.59 3.79
CA GLU A 91 -0.31 -11.92 5.09
C GLU A 91 -1.24 -10.69 5.15
N TYR A 92 -1.27 -9.89 4.09
CA TYR A 92 -2.15 -8.72 4.02
C TYR A 92 -3.62 -9.13 3.91
N ALA A 93 -3.89 -10.23 3.18
CA ALA A 93 -5.21 -10.82 3.11
C ALA A 93 -5.65 -11.39 4.46
N SER A 94 -4.78 -12.10 5.19
CA SER A 94 -5.08 -12.63 6.52
C SER A 94 -5.29 -11.53 7.57
N ALA A 95 -4.67 -10.37 7.38
CA ALA A 95 -4.91 -9.17 8.18
C ALA A 95 -6.17 -8.37 7.75
N GLY A 96 -6.91 -8.84 6.74
CA GLY A 96 -8.18 -8.26 6.32
C GLY A 96 -8.07 -6.93 5.56
N ILE A 97 -6.90 -6.61 5.01
CA ILE A 97 -6.67 -5.32 4.35
C ILE A 97 -7.45 -5.29 3.01
N PRO A 98 -8.42 -4.37 2.81
CA PRO A 98 -9.33 -4.46 1.67
C PRO A 98 -8.66 -4.27 0.31
N HIS A 99 -7.69 -3.36 0.22
CA HIS A 99 -6.95 -3.06 -1.01
C HIS A 99 -5.46 -3.18 -0.78
N TYR A 100 -4.78 -3.80 -1.74
CA TYR A 100 -3.33 -3.93 -1.74
C TYR A 100 -2.80 -3.62 -3.13
N TRP A 101 -1.86 -2.67 -3.23
CA TRP A 101 -1.26 -2.30 -4.50
C TRP A 101 0.24 -2.58 -4.48
N THR A 102 0.77 -2.97 -5.64
CA THR A 102 2.21 -3.03 -5.88
C THR A 102 2.59 -2.11 -7.01
N VAL A 103 3.70 -1.40 -6.88
CA VAL A 103 4.30 -0.62 -7.96
C VAL A 103 5.61 -1.28 -8.36
N ALA A 104 5.64 -1.89 -9.54
CA ALA A 104 6.87 -2.44 -10.09
C ALA A 104 7.80 -1.30 -10.50
N ARG A 105 9.12 -1.49 -10.35
CA ARG A 105 10.14 -0.54 -10.87
C ARG A 105 10.65 -0.96 -12.25
N ASP A 106 9.71 -1.32 -13.12
CA ASP A 106 9.91 -1.52 -14.55
C ASP A 106 9.92 -0.17 -15.30
N ASN A 107 9.99 -0.18 -16.63
CA ASN A 107 10.01 1.05 -17.42
C ASN A 107 8.71 1.87 -17.35
N ALA A 108 7.59 1.24 -16.97
CA ALA A 108 6.27 1.86 -16.94
C ALA A 108 5.80 2.22 -15.52
N GLU A 109 6.58 1.84 -14.50
CA GLU A 109 6.20 1.85 -13.10
C GLU A 109 4.84 1.18 -12.88
N THR A 110 4.68 -0.06 -13.38
CA THR A 110 3.39 -0.74 -13.44
C THR A 110 2.75 -0.86 -12.06
N VAL A 111 1.57 -0.26 -11.89
CA VAL A 111 0.75 -0.40 -10.69
C VAL A 111 -0.20 -1.57 -10.88
N THR A 112 -0.02 -2.62 -10.07
CA THR A 112 -0.96 -3.74 -9.98
C THR A 112 -1.82 -3.54 -8.75
N ARG A 113 -3.15 -3.64 -8.93
CA ARG A 113 -4.12 -3.42 -7.87
C ARG A 113 -4.81 -4.74 -7.53
N PHE A 114 -4.90 -5.02 -6.24
CA PHE A 114 -5.56 -6.20 -5.71
C PHE A 114 -6.68 -5.78 -4.76
N ARG A 115 -7.77 -6.56 -4.76
CA ARG A 115 -8.90 -6.43 -3.84
C ARG A 115 -9.13 -7.73 -3.10
N LEU A 116 -9.35 -7.64 -1.79
CA LEU A 116 -9.64 -8.81 -0.96
C LEU A 116 -11.00 -9.39 -1.34
N GLY A 117 -10.99 -10.66 -1.73
CA GLY A 117 -12.18 -11.44 -2.07
C GLY A 117 -12.87 -12.03 -0.83
N PRO A 118 -14.10 -12.52 -1.00
CA PRO A 118 -14.86 -13.16 0.09
C PRO A 118 -14.26 -14.51 0.52
N ASP A 119 -13.39 -15.10 -0.29
CA ASP A 119 -12.62 -16.31 -0.01
C ASP A 119 -11.39 -16.06 0.86
N GLY A 120 -11.13 -14.80 1.25
CA GLY A 120 -9.97 -14.41 2.03
C GLY A 120 -8.68 -14.36 1.20
N ALA A 121 -8.77 -14.33 -0.12
CA ALA A 121 -7.64 -14.19 -1.03
C ALA A 121 -7.73 -12.90 -1.85
N TYR A 122 -6.58 -12.37 -2.26
CA TYR A 122 -6.55 -11.22 -3.17
C TYR A 122 -6.86 -11.63 -4.60
N GLN A 123 -7.69 -10.81 -5.26
CA GLN A 123 -7.95 -10.87 -6.68
C GLN A 123 -7.32 -9.65 -7.35
N GLU A 124 -6.58 -9.85 -8.43
CA GLU A 124 -6.09 -8.75 -9.26
C GLU A 124 -7.27 -8.07 -9.96
N VAL A 125 -7.42 -6.76 -9.76
CA VAL A 125 -8.47 -5.96 -10.40
C VAL A 125 -7.96 -5.18 -11.61
N GLY A 126 -6.63 -5.10 -11.78
CA GLY A 126 -6.00 -4.66 -13.02
C GLY A 126 -4.66 -3.98 -12.84
N GLN A 127 -3.96 -3.83 -13.97
CA GLN A 127 -2.63 -3.23 -14.08
C GLN A 127 -2.67 -1.93 -14.89
N THR A 128 -1.93 -0.93 -14.48
CA THR A 128 -1.87 0.36 -15.18
C THR A 128 -0.51 1.03 -14.96
N PRO A 129 0.12 1.62 -15.99
CA PRO A 129 1.30 2.46 -15.79
C PRO A 129 1.03 3.57 -14.79
N LEU A 130 1.98 3.87 -13.89
CA LEU A 130 1.78 4.92 -12.88
C LEU A 130 1.37 6.25 -13.51
N ALA A 131 2.01 6.64 -14.63
CA ALA A 131 1.69 7.88 -15.34
C ALA A 131 0.23 7.99 -15.81
N TRP A 132 -0.46 6.87 -16.06
CA TRP A 132 -1.87 6.85 -16.45
C TRP A 132 -2.79 6.83 -15.23
N LEU A 133 -2.41 6.09 -14.18
CA LEU A 133 -3.15 6.09 -12.92
C LEU A 133 -3.27 7.51 -12.35
N LEU A 134 -2.17 8.27 -12.35
CA LEU A 134 -2.14 9.65 -11.82
C LEU A 134 -3.02 10.64 -12.60
N GLN A 135 -3.60 10.23 -13.75
CA GLN A 135 -4.56 11.04 -14.53
C GLN A 135 -6.02 10.75 -14.18
N THR A 136 -6.27 9.87 -13.20
CA THR A 136 -7.61 9.48 -12.73
C THR A 136 -7.87 9.99 -11.32
N ALA A 137 -9.09 9.89 -10.81
CA ALA A 137 -9.35 10.19 -9.40
C ALA A 137 -9.01 8.96 -8.53
N PRO A 138 -8.40 9.11 -7.34
CA PRO A 138 -8.17 7.97 -6.46
C PRO A 138 -9.45 7.21 -6.09
N THR A 139 -10.58 7.92 -5.99
CA THR A 139 -11.91 7.34 -5.72
C THR A 139 -12.38 6.35 -6.77
N ASP A 140 -11.81 6.38 -7.98
CA ASP A 140 -12.11 5.40 -9.03
C ASP A 140 -11.51 4.02 -8.71
N HIS A 141 -10.53 3.95 -7.79
CA HIS A 141 -9.74 2.75 -7.52
C HIS A 141 -9.77 2.29 -6.07
N VAL A 142 -9.99 3.21 -5.12
CA VAL A 142 -10.03 2.94 -3.68
C VAL A 142 -11.00 3.92 -3.00
N PRO A 143 -11.83 3.49 -2.02
CA PRO A 143 -12.59 4.43 -1.22
C PRO A 143 -11.63 5.37 -0.47
N LEU A 144 -11.89 6.67 -0.51
CA LEU A 144 -11.15 7.66 0.27
C LEU A 144 -11.82 7.89 1.64
N PRO A 145 -11.05 8.28 2.67
CA PRO A 145 -11.65 8.77 3.90
C PRO A 145 -12.59 9.96 3.61
N GLY A 146 -13.76 9.95 4.24
CA GLY A 146 -14.75 11.03 4.18
C GLY A 146 -14.44 12.18 5.13
#